data_AF-A0A7Y2L2N6-F1
#
_entry.id   AF-A0A7Y2L2N6-F1
#
_cell.length_a   1.000
_cell.length_b   1.000
_cell.length_c   1.000
_cell.angle_alpha   90.00
_cell.angle_beta   90.00
_cell.angle_gamma   90.00
#
_symmetry.space_group_name_H-M   'P 1'
#
loop_
_entity.id
_entity.type
_entity.pdbx_description
1 polymer ?
#
loop_
_entity_poly.entity_id
_entity_poly.type
_entity_poly.pdbx_seq_one_letter_code
_entity_poly.pdbx_strand_id
1 'polypeptide(L)'
;MINKTFESIAAALDGITDGSIIMVGGFGTAGMPSELVDGVIASGARDLTIISNNAGNGEIGLAALLKAGRVAKVICSFPRQSDSYVFDELYRAGKVQLEVVPQGNLAERIRAAGSGIGAFYSPTGYGTLLAEGKETRVIEGRNYVLE
;
A
#
# COMPACT_ATOMS: atom_id res chain seq x y z
N MET A 1 4.99 -31.88 -9.49
CA MET A 1 5.16 -30.44 -9.23
C MET A 1 3.76 -29.83 -9.24
N ILE A 2 3.44 -28.94 -8.30
CA ILE A 2 2.12 -28.30 -8.24
C ILE A 2 2.03 -27.27 -9.37
N ASN A 3 0.99 -27.34 -10.21
CA ASN A 3 0.71 -26.30 -11.19
C ASN A 3 0.09 -25.07 -10.48
N LYS A 4 0.65 -23.89 -10.71
CA LYS A 4 0.19 -22.61 -10.14
C LYS A 4 -0.31 -21.64 -11.23
N THR A 5 -0.51 -22.12 -12.46
CA THR A 5 -1.19 -21.34 -13.50
C THR A 5 -2.69 -21.51 -13.34
N PHE A 6 -3.44 -20.42 -13.56
CA PHE A 6 -4.89 -20.40 -13.45
C PHE A 6 -5.51 -20.04 -14.81
N GLU A 7 -6.68 -20.61 -15.10
CA GLU A 7 -7.38 -20.42 -16.37
C GLU A 7 -8.10 -19.06 -16.47
N SER A 8 -8.25 -18.34 -15.34
CA SER A 8 -8.89 -17.04 -15.30
C SER A 8 -8.37 -16.17 -14.15
N ILE A 9 -8.59 -14.85 -14.26
CA ILE A 9 -8.29 -13.88 -13.19
C ILE A 9 -9.12 -14.19 -11.94
N ALA A 10 -10.41 -14.51 -12.10
CA ALA A 10 -11.28 -14.86 -10.99
C ALA A 10 -10.74 -16.06 -10.19
N ALA A 11 -10.27 -17.09 -10.89
CA ALA A 11 -9.64 -18.25 -10.23
C ALA A 11 -8.30 -17.90 -9.56
N ALA A 12 -7.51 -17.00 -10.14
CA ALA A 12 -6.24 -16.55 -9.56
C ALA A 12 -6.41 -15.68 -8.30
N LEU A 13 -7.57 -15.04 -8.14
CA LEU A 13 -7.91 -14.16 -7.03
C LEU A 13 -8.82 -14.83 -5.99
N ASP A 14 -9.06 -16.14 -6.12
CA ASP A 14 -9.83 -16.90 -5.15
C ASP A 14 -9.21 -16.77 -3.75
N GLY A 15 -10.04 -16.43 -2.76
CA GLY A 15 -9.62 -16.13 -1.39
C GLY A 15 -9.43 -14.65 -1.04
N ILE A 16 -9.51 -13.72 -2.00
CA ILE A 16 -9.63 -12.29 -1.65
C ILE A 16 -11.06 -12.01 -1.17
N THR A 17 -11.18 -11.64 0.11
CA THR A 17 -12.45 -11.31 0.77
C THR A 17 -12.48 -9.86 1.24
N ASP A 18 -13.63 -9.42 1.74
CA ASP A 18 -13.75 -8.15 2.46
C ASP A 18 -12.71 -8.07 3.59
N GLY A 19 -12.13 -6.89 3.79
CA GLY A 19 -11.09 -6.66 4.80
C GLY A 19 -9.69 -7.16 4.43
N SER A 20 -9.49 -7.74 3.24
CA SER A 20 -8.16 -8.20 2.82
C SER A 20 -7.12 -7.07 2.78
N ILE A 21 -5.88 -7.40 3.16
CA ILE A 21 -4.72 -6.52 3.03
C ILE A 21 -3.92 -6.97 1.80
N ILE A 22 -3.83 -6.10 0.80
CA ILE A 22 -3.27 -6.44 -0.51
C ILE A 22 -2.07 -5.54 -0.80
N MET A 23 -0.92 -6.16 -1.04
CA MET A 23 0.25 -5.48 -1.60
C MET A 23 0.16 -5.44 -3.12
N VAL A 24 0.23 -4.24 -3.71
CA VAL A 24 0.19 -4.04 -5.15
C VAL A 24 1.54 -3.52 -5.62
N GLY A 25 2.17 -4.27 -6.51
CA GLY A 25 3.44 -3.90 -7.12
C GLY A 25 3.30 -2.71 -8.08
N GLY A 26 4.45 -2.11 -8.41
CA GLY A 26 4.56 -1.04 -9.39
C GLY A 26 5.04 0.30 -8.82
N PHE A 27 5.52 1.16 -9.71
CA PHE A 27 5.95 2.53 -9.41
C PHE A 27 5.23 3.49 -10.37
N GLY A 28 4.25 4.24 -9.87
CA GLY A 28 3.25 4.87 -10.72
C GLY A 28 2.48 3.79 -11.49
N THR A 29 2.42 3.92 -12.82
CA THR A 29 1.81 2.94 -13.72
C THR A 29 2.75 1.80 -14.14
N ALA A 30 4.06 1.96 -13.94
CA ALA A 30 5.04 0.97 -14.39
C ALA A 30 5.04 -0.26 -13.47
N GLY A 31 4.81 -1.44 -14.04
CA GLY A 31 4.84 -2.72 -13.31
C GLY A 31 3.63 -3.00 -12.42
N MET A 32 2.54 -2.23 -12.56
CA MET A 32 1.28 -2.52 -11.89
C MET A 32 0.56 -3.71 -12.59
N PRO A 33 0.03 -4.69 -11.83
CA PRO A 33 -0.73 -5.80 -12.41
C PRO A 33 -2.18 -5.38 -12.70
N SER A 34 -2.37 -4.54 -13.72
CA SER A 34 -3.65 -3.87 -14.02
C SER A 34 -4.84 -4.83 -14.13
N GLU A 35 -4.68 -5.95 -14.83
CA GLU A 35 -5.74 -6.94 -15.04
C GLU A 35 -6.15 -7.61 -13.72
N LEU A 36 -5.21 -7.84 -12.79
CA LEU A 36 -5.54 -8.37 -11.47
C LEU A 36 -6.27 -7.32 -10.62
N VAL A 37 -5.93 -6.03 -10.76
CA VAL A 37 -6.66 -4.95 -10.08
C VAL A 37 -8.09 -4.89 -10.59
N ASP A 38 -8.31 -4.99 -11.90
CA ASP A 38 -9.65 -5.06 -12.49
C ASP A 38 -10.42 -6.29 -11.98
N GLY A 39 -9.72 -7.42 -11.82
CA GLY A 39 -10.28 -8.63 -11.20
C GLY A 39 -10.73 -8.43 -9.75
N VAL A 40 -9.97 -7.70 -8.95
CA VAL A 40 -10.36 -7.34 -7.56
C VAL A 40 -11.57 -6.39 -7.56
N ILE A 41 -11.66 -5.45 -8.52
CA ILE A 41 -12.85 -4.61 -8.67
C ILE A 41 -14.07 -5.47 -9.01
N ALA A 42 -13.92 -6.43 -9.92
CA ALA A 42 -14.98 -7.33 -10.37
C ALA A 42 -15.43 -8.32 -9.30
N SER A 43 -14.52 -8.79 -8.42
CA SER A 43 -14.88 -9.65 -7.29
C SER A 43 -15.82 -8.96 -6.30
N GLY A 44 -15.76 -7.62 -6.24
CA GLY A 44 -16.62 -6.80 -5.41
C GLY A 44 -16.21 -6.78 -3.94
N ALA A 45 -15.02 -7.27 -3.59
CA ALA A 45 -14.46 -7.18 -2.24
C ALA A 45 -14.36 -5.72 -1.78
N ARG A 46 -14.61 -5.47 -0.50
CA ARG A 46 -14.68 -4.14 0.14
C ARG A 46 -13.79 -4.06 1.38
N ASP A 47 -13.72 -2.86 1.93
CA ASP A 47 -12.96 -2.56 3.15
C ASP A 47 -11.48 -2.98 3.04
N LEU A 48 -10.93 -2.93 1.83
CA LEU A 48 -9.58 -3.38 1.54
C LEU A 48 -8.55 -2.41 2.13
N THR A 49 -7.43 -2.96 2.59
CA THR A 49 -6.22 -2.17 2.86
C THR A 49 -5.24 -2.39 1.72
N ILE A 50 -4.88 -1.32 1.02
CA ILE A 50 -3.91 -1.36 -0.08
C ILE A 50 -2.55 -0.88 0.40
N ILE A 51 -1.53 -1.69 0.15
CA ILE A 51 -0.12 -1.33 0.35
C ILE A 51 0.51 -1.18 -1.02
N SER A 52 0.95 0.03 -1.36
CA SER A 52 1.56 0.35 -2.67
C SER A 52 2.50 1.53 -2.53
N ASN A 53 3.41 1.73 -3.47
CA ASN A 53 4.24 2.94 -3.46
C ASN A 53 3.40 4.23 -3.57
N ASN A 54 2.31 4.19 -4.34
CA ASN A 54 1.43 5.34 -4.59
C ASN A 54 -0.05 4.96 -4.46
N ALA A 55 -0.93 5.95 -4.46
CA ALA A 55 -2.38 5.78 -4.36
C ALA A 55 -3.12 5.79 -5.72
N GLY A 56 -2.41 5.59 -6.84
CA GLY A 56 -2.97 5.62 -8.18
C GLY A 56 -2.97 7.02 -8.83
N ASN A 57 -3.26 7.01 -10.14
CA ASN A 57 -3.23 8.14 -11.05
C ASN A 57 -4.43 8.06 -12.00
N GLY A 58 -5.04 9.20 -12.32
CA GLY A 58 -6.17 9.26 -13.25
C GLY A 58 -7.36 8.44 -12.75
N GLU A 59 -7.86 7.54 -13.60
CA GLU A 59 -9.04 6.71 -13.30
C GLU A 59 -8.84 5.20 -13.53
N ILE A 60 -7.60 4.74 -13.67
CA ILE A 60 -7.28 3.32 -13.94
C ILE A 60 -6.56 2.66 -12.77
N GLY A 61 -6.50 1.33 -12.76
CA GLY A 61 -5.76 0.56 -11.76
C GLY A 61 -6.19 0.91 -10.33
N LEU A 62 -5.23 1.26 -9.47
CA LEU A 62 -5.52 1.64 -8.07
C LEU A 62 -6.51 2.81 -7.95
N ALA A 63 -6.48 3.77 -8.87
CA ALA A 63 -7.45 4.86 -8.87
C ALA A 63 -8.87 4.36 -9.18
N ALA A 64 -9.02 3.40 -10.10
CA ALA A 64 -10.31 2.76 -10.37
C ALA A 64 -10.82 1.98 -9.15
N LEU A 65 -9.95 1.26 -8.46
CA LEU A 65 -10.29 0.51 -7.25
C LEU A 65 -10.76 1.42 -6.11
N LEU A 66 -10.08 2.55 -5.92
CA LEU A 66 -10.50 3.62 -5.00
C LEU A 66 -11.84 4.22 -5.42
N LYS A 67 -12.00 4.60 -6.69
CA LYS A 67 -13.24 5.18 -7.24
C LYS A 67 -14.44 4.26 -7.07
N ALA A 68 -14.22 2.94 -7.16
CA ALA A 68 -15.23 1.92 -6.92
C ALA A 68 -15.62 1.74 -5.43
N GLY A 69 -15.02 2.51 -4.51
CA GLY A 69 -15.34 2.48 -3.08
C GLY A 69 -14.93 1.19 -2.37
N ARG A 70 -13.88 0.52 -2.87
CA ARG A 70 -13.46 -0.81 -2.35
C ARG A 70 -12.40 -0.73 -1.27
N VAL A 71 -11.73 0.42 -1.12
CA VAL A 71 -10.57 0.60 -0.26
C VAL A 71 -10.96 1.41 0.98
N ALA A 72 -10.69 0.86 2.16
CA ALA A 72 -10.85 1.57 3.42
C ALA A 72 -9.57 2.28 3.85
N LYS A 73 -8.39 1.73 3.53
CA LYS A 73 -7.09 2.28 3.93
C LYS A 73 -6.04 2.13 2.83
N VAL A 74 -5.20 3.16 2.67
CA VAL A 74 -3.99 3.11 1.86
C VAL A 74 -2.76 3.29 2.76
N ILE A 75 -1.77 2.42 2.57
CA ILE A 75 -0.42 2.55 3.14
C ILE A 75 0.53 2.78 1.97
N CYS A 76 1.12 3.98 1.89
CA CYS A 76 1.97 4.33 0.75
C CYS A 76 3.03 5.38 1.07
N SER A 77 3.97 5.57 0.16
CA SER A 77 5.02 6.58 0.29
C SER A 77 4.70 7.89 -0.40
N PHE A 78 3.93 7.84 -1.49
CA PHE A 78 3.63 9.00 -2.32
C PHE A 78 2.14 9.01 -2.72
N PRO A 79 1.23 9.42 -1.82
CA PRO A 79 -0.22 9.39 -2.06
C PRO A 79 -0.71 10.46 -3.03
N ARG A 80 0.00 11.59 -3.12
CA ARG A 80 -0.48 12.79 -3.83
C ARG A 80 0.44 13.18 -4.97
N GLN A 81 -0.17 13.44 -6.11
CA GLN A 81 0.43 13.86 -7.37
C GLN A 81 -0.58 14.70 -8.17
N SER A 82 -0.18 15.30 -9.29
CA SER A 82 -1.04 16.24 -10.03
C SER A 82 -2.36 15.64 -10.52
N ASP A 83 -2.41 14.32 -10.70
CA ASP A 83 -3.52 13.55 -11.26
C ASP A 83 -4.07 12.48 -10.30
N SER A 84 -3.79 12.57 -8.99
CA SER A 84 -4.37 11.68 -7.95
C SER A 84 -5.71 12.18 -7.41
N TYR A 85 -6.56 12.77 -8.26
CA TYR A 85 -7.78 13.47 -7.82
C TYR A 85 -8.80 12.54 -7.14
N VAL A 86 -8.92 11.27 -7.57
CA VAL A 86 -9.79 10.28 -6.92
C VAL A 86 -9.39 10.07 -5.46
N PHE A 87 -8.09 9.84 -5.22
CA PHE A 87 -7.58 9.67 -3.86
C PHE A 87 -7.80 10.95 -3.03
N ASP A 88 -7.46 12.11 -3.59
CA ASP A 88 -7.59 13.40 -2.91
C ASP A 88 -9.04 13.67 -2.46
N GLU A 89 -10.03 13.39 -3.32
CA GLU A 89 -11.44 13.56 -3.01
C GLU A 89 -11.88 12.63 -1.88
N LEU A 90 -11.57 11.33 -1.98
CA LEU A 90 -11.99 10.33 -1.01
C LEU A 90 -11.33 10.54 0.36
N TYR A 91 -10.04 10.90 0.38
CA TYR A 91 -9.31 11.20 1.60
C TYR A 91 -9.88 12.44 2.30
N ARG A 92 -10.12 13.53 1.55
CA ARG A 92 -10.72 14.76 2.11
C ARG A 92 -12.15 14.55 2.61
N ALA A 93 -12.89 13.63 1.98
CA ALA A 93 -14.22 13.22 2.43
C ALA A 93 -14.20 12.26 3.63
N GLY A 94 -13.01 11.86 4.12
CA GLY A 94 -12.88 10.89 5.23
C GLY A 94 -13.29 9.46 4.88
N LYS A 95 -13.41 9.15 3.58
CA LYS A 95 -13.83 7.81 3.09
C LYS A 95 -12.67 6.81 3.01
N VAL A 96 -11.44 7.30 2.94
CA VAL A 96 -10.22 6.49 2.86
C VAL A 96 -9.24 6.97 3.92
N GLN A 97 -8.73 6.04 4.73
CA GLN A 97 -7.65 6.31 5.68
C GLN A 97 -6.29 6.27 4.96
N LEU A 98 -5.32 7.02 5.49
CA LEU A 98 -3.97 7.09 4.93
C LEU A 98 -2.93 6.86 6.03
N GLU A 99 -2.00 5.94 5.78
CA GLU A 99 -0.73 5.84 6.49
C GLU A 99 0.39 6.18 5.51
N VAL A 100 1.06 7.32 5.72
CA VAL A 100 2.21 7.72 4.92
C VAL A 100 3.48 7.14 5.54
N VAL A 101 4.28 6.45 4.73
CA VAL A 101 5.53 5.80 5.15
C VAL A 101 6.66 6.25 4.24
N PRO A 102 7.84 6.67 4.74
CA PRO A 102 8.97 6.95 3.87
C PRO A 102 9.25 5.79 2.92
N GLN A 103 9.48 6.07 1.63
CA GLN A 103 9.58 5.02 0.60
C GLN A 103 10.59 3.91 0.95
N GLY A 104 11.76 4.29 1.48
CA GLY A 104 12.76 3.33 1.95
C GLY A 104 12.27 2.47 3.11
N ASN A 105 11.58 3.07 4.09
CA ASN A 105 11.00 2.35 5.22
C ASN A 105 9.83 1.45 4.77
N LEU A 106 9.02 1.86 3.79
CA LEU A 106 7.94 1.02 3.25
C LEU A 106 8.52 -0.25 2.60
N ALA A 107 9.54 -0.09 1.75
CA ALA A 107 10.23 -1.21 1.13
C ALA A 107 10.88 -2.12 2.18
N GLU A 108 11.54 -1.55 3.18
CA GLU A 108 12.23 -2.32 4.22
C GLU A 108 11.24 -3.00 5.18
N ARG A 109 10.08 -2.41 5.49
CA ARG A 109 8.99 -3.07 6.24
C ARG A 109 8.48 -4.30 5.52
N ILE A 110 8.24 -4.21 4.21
CA ILE A 110 7.82 -5.35 3.39
C ILE A 110 8.92 -6.43 3.38
N ARG A 111 10.17 -6.04 3.15
CA ARG A 111 11.31 -6.96 3.13
C ARG A 111 11.53 -7.65 4.48
N ALA A 112 11.48 -6.89 5.57
CA ALA A 112 11.65 -7.37 6.93
C ALA A 112 10.57 -8.40 7.29
N ALA A 113 9.29 -8.07 7.07
CA ALA A 113 8.18 -8.97 7.32
C ALA A 113 8.29 -10.27 6.49
N GLY A 114 8.59 -10.16 5.19
CA GLY A 114 8.81 -11.33 4.33
C GLY A 114 10.02 -12.18 4.72
N SER A 115 10.95 -11.64 5.51
CA SER A 115 12.13 -12.33 6.04
C SER A 115 11.97 -12.80 7.50
N GLY A 116 10.82 -12.58 8.13
CA GLY A 116 10.60 -12.92 9.55
C GLY A 116 11.29 -11.99 10.55
N ILE A 117 11.64 -10.77 10.16
CA ILE A 117 12.23 -9.75 11.04
C ILE A 117 11.10 -8.91 11.65
N GLY A 118 11.02 -8.86 12.97
CA GLY A 118 9.91 -8.23 13.69
C GLY A 118 9.89 -6.69 13.65
N ALA A 119 11.06 -6.05 13.57
CA ALA A 119 11.21 -4.60 13.46
C ALA A 119 12.65 -4.25 13.05
N PHE A 120 12.88 -3.02 12.57
CA PHE A 120 14.22 -2.49 12.30
C PHE A 120 14.34 -1.01 12.69
N TYR A 121 15.56 -0.56 13.00
CA TYR A 121 15.84 0.86 13.23
C TYR A 121 16.26 1.54 11.93
N SER A 122 15.60 2.65 11.60
CA SER A 122 15.93 3.50 10.46
C SER A 122 16.12 4.95 10.92
N PRO A 123 17.15 5.68 10.43
CA PRO A 123 17.27 7.11 10.71
C PRO A 123 16.23 7.93 9.94
N THR A 124 15.58 7.32 8.94
CA THR A 124 14.59 7.98 8.09
C THR A 124 13.34 8.33 8.89
N GLY A 125 12.96 9.61 8.88
CA GLY A 125 11.77 10.12 9.55
C GLY A 125 12.02 10.68 10.96
N TYR A 126 13.18 10.43 11.57
CA TYR A 126 13.52 11.01 12.88
C TYR A 126 13.42 12.54 12.85
N GLY A 127 12.82 13.14 13.88
CA GLY A 127 12.63 14.58 13.98
C GLY A 127 11.50 15.14 13.09
N THR A 128 10.67 14.27 12.51
CA THR A 128 9.50 14.66 11.69
C THR A 128 8.22 14.08 12.29
N LEU A 129 7.06 14.51 11.78
CA LEU A 129 5.75 13.95 12.15
C LEU A 129 5.67 12.43 11.92
N LEU A 130 6.48 11.87 11.01
CA LEU A 130 6.48 10.44 10.72
C LEU A 130 7.09 9.58 11.85
N ALA A 131 7.79 10.20 12.79
CA ALA A 131 8.34 9.54 13.97
C ALA A 131 7.47 9.69 15.23
N GLU A 132 6.39 10.49 15.18
CA GLU A 132 5.53 10.71 16.34
C GLU A 132 4.88 9.39 16.80
N GLY A 133 4.93 9.15 18.12
CA GLY A 133 4.39 7.93 18.73
C GLY A 133 5.21 6.65 18.51
N LYS A 134 6.31 6.69 17.74
CA LYS A 134 7.20 5.54 17.53
C LYS A 134 8.33 5.51 18.55
N GLU A 135 8.84 4.31 18.84
CA GLU A 135 10.05 4.16 19.64
C GLU A 135 11.24 4.77 18.88
N THR A 136 12.12 5.47 19.60
CA THR A 136 13.37 6.01 19.05
C THR A 136 14.57 5.57 19.87
N ARG A 137 15.74 5.49 19.22
CA ARG A 137 16.99 5.07 19.88
C ARG A 137 18.18 5.83 19.32
N VAL A 138 19.14 6.15 20.18
CA VAL A 138 20.47 6.61 19.77
C VAL A 138 21.38 5.40 19.62
N ILE A 139 21.90 5.17 18.42
CA ILE A 139 22.86 4.11 18.11
C ILE A 139 24.12 4.80 17.57
N GLU A 140 25.25 4.63 18.26
CA GLU A 140 26.54 5.23 17.88
C GLU A 140 26.46 6.75 17.63
N GLY A 141 25.70 7.47 18.46
CA GLY A 141 25.53 8.92 18.37
C GLY A 141 24.54 9.40 17.30
N ARG A 142 23.89 8.51 16.55
CA ARG A 142 22.86 8.85 15.57
C ARG A 142 21.48 8.42 16.06
N ASN A 143 20.46 9.24 15.78
CA ASN A 143 19.08 8.94 16.13
C ASN A 143 18.39 8.06 15.08
N TYR A 144 17.60 7.10 15.55
CA TYR A 144 16.82 6.16 14.75
C TYR A 144 15.39 6.06 15.27
N VAL A 145 14.48 5.65 14.38
CA VAL A 145 13.08 5.32 14.64
C VAL A 145 12.90 3.82 14.42
N LEU A 146 12.16 3.17 15.32
CA LEU A 146 11.75 1.77 15.16
C LEU A 146 10.59 1.69 14.16
N GLU A 147 10.75 0.87 13.12
CA GLU A 147 9.77 0.57 12.07
C GLU A 147 9.38 -0.91 12.03
#